data_AF-A0A2V9Y5I2-F1
#
_entry.id   AF-A0A2V9Y5I2-F1
#
_cell.length_a   1.000
_cell.length_b   1.000
_cell.length_c   1.000
_cell.angle_alpha   90.00
_cell.angle_beta   90.00
_cell.angle_gamma   90.00
#
_symmetry.space_group_name_H-M   'P 1'
#
loop_
_entity.id
_entity.type
_entity.pdbx_description
1 polymer ?
#
loop_
_entity_poly.entity_id
_entity_poly.type
_entity_poly.pdbx_seq_one_letter_code
_entity_poly.pdbx_strand_id
1 'polypeptide(L)'
;QTRLAFKSTPEKFAELIEIVGIRPAPYVGRYHWVALEQLDTLPDGELMELIKNSYEMVAAKTAKAKRSSQVSSRKSSQRKTEFSRRRKH
;
A
#
# COMPACT_ATOMS: atom_id res chain seq x y z
N GLN A 1 -15.21 1.44 -10.80
CA GLN A 1 -15.73 1.64 -9.43
C GLN A 1 -14.60 1.26 -8.46
N THR A 2 -14.31 2.07 -7.44
CA THR A 2 -13.23 1.74 -6.47
C THR A 2 -13.79 0.78 -5.43
N ARG A 3 -13.13 -0.36 -5.22
CA ARG A 3 -13.53 -1.37 -4.22
C ARG A 3 -12.87 -1.12 -2.87
N LEU A 4 -11.60 -0.77 -2.88
CA LEU A 4 -10.81 -0.53 -1.68
C LEU A 4 -9.80 0.58 -1.92
N ALA A 5 -9.56 1.44 -0.95
CA ALA A 5 -8.48 2.42 -0.99
C ALA A 5 -7.71 2.40 0.32
N PHE A 6 -6.38 2.45 0.25
CA PHE A 6 -5.52 2.45 1.42
C PHE A 6 -4.30 3.35 1.22
N LYS A 7 -3.67 3.74 2.33
CA LYS A 7 -2.49 4.59 2.34
C LYS A 7 -1.24 3.73 2.17
N SER A 8 -0.43 4.06 1.17
CA SER A 8 0.85 3.40 0.96
C SER A 8 2.01 4.35 1.24
N THR A 9 3.21 3.80 1.36
CA THR A 9 4.44 4.60 1.30
C THR A 9 4.65 5.11 -0.13
N PRO A 10 5.35 6.23 -0.34
CA PRO A 10 5.64 6.73 -1.69
C PRO A 10 6.41 5.72 -2.55
N GLU A 11 7.32 4.94 -1.94
CA GLU A 11 8.05 3.86 -2.62
C GLU A 11 7.09 2.78 -3.13
N LYS A 12 6.21 2.28 -2.25
CA LYS A 12 5.27 1.23 -2.60
C LYS A 12 4.13 1.73 -3.50
N PHE A 13 3.78 3.01 -3.40
CA PHE A 13 2.80 3.65 -4.29
C PHE A 13 3.26 3.55 -5.74
N ALA A 14 4.53 3.87 -6.04
CA ALA A 14 5.06 3.77 -7.40
C ALA A 14 4.96 2.34 -7.95
N GLU A 15 5.32 1.34 -7.15
CA GLU A 15 5.18 -0.07 -7.55
C GLU A 15 3.72 -0.47 -7.79
N LEU A 16 2.81 -0.03 -6.92
CA LEU A 16 1.40 -0.41 -6.97
C LEU A 16 0.68 0.22 -8.16
N ILE A 17 0.98 1.46 -8.54
CA ILE A 17 0.32 2.11 -9.70
C ILE A 17 0.71 1.50 -11.04
N GLU A 18 1.81 0.74 -11.11
CA GLU A 18 2.21 0.00 -12.30
C GLU A 18 1.43 -1.32 -12.47
N ILE A 19 0.70 -1.75 -11.44
CA ILE A 19 -0.09 -2.98 -11.46
C ILE A 19 -1.47 -2.69 -12.07
N VAL A 20 -1.83 -3.48 -13.09
CA VAL A 20 -3.15 -3.43 -13.74
C VAL A 20 -4.24 -3.72 -12.73
N GLY A 21 -5.19 -2.79 -12.55
CA GLY A 21 -6.28 -2.89 -11.56
C GLY A 21 -6.06 -2.05 -10.30
N ILE A 22 -4.89 -1.41 -10.17
CA ILE A 22 -4.61 -0.42 -9.14
C ILE A 22 -4.43 0.94 -9.79
N ARG A 23 -5.03 1.96 -9.18
CA ARG A 23 -4.94 3.34 -9.65
C ARG A 23 -4.81 4.29 -8.48
N PRO A 24 -4.24 5.49 -8.66
CA PRO A 24 -4.26 6.50 -7.63
C PRO A 24 -5.70 6.80 -7.20
N ALA A 25 -5.94 6.88 -5.90
CA ALA A 25 -7.27 7.14 -5.38
C ALA A 25 -7.77 8.52 -5.84
N PRO A 26 -9.01 8.63 -6.35
CA PRO A 26 -9.56 9.91 -6.75
C PRO A 26 -9.58 10.86 -5.55
N TYR A 27 -9.19 12.13 -5.76
CA TYR A 27 -9.10 13.21 -4.76
C TYR A 27 -7.98 13.11 -3.71
N VAL A 28 -7.67 11.91 -3.21
CA VAL A 28 -6.65 11.69 -2.16
C VAL A 28 -5.33 11.10 -2.68
N GLY A 29 -5.21 10.83 -3.98
CA GLY A 29 -4.00 10.31 -4.62
C GLY A 29 -2.73 11.13 -4.34
N ARG A 30 -2.85 12.45 -4.17
CA ARG A 30 -1.74 13.35 -3.77
C ARG A 30 -1.11 13.03 -2.42
N TYR A 31 -1.77 12.23 -1.57
CA TYR A 31 -1.26 11.79 -0.28
C TYR A 31 -0.71 10.35 -0.32
N HIS A 32 -0.43 9.82 -1.52
CA HIS A 32 0.03 8.44 -1.76
C HIS A 32 -1.02 7.39 -1.39
N TRP A 33 -2.29 7.69 -1.70
CA TRP A 33 -3.38 6.75 -1.55
C TRP A 33 -3.61 6.03 -2.87
N VAL A 34 -3.68 4.71 -2.80
CA VAL A 34 -4.02 3.85 -3.93
C VAL A 34 -5.46 3.36 -3.78
N ALA A 35 -6.11 3.15 -4.91
CA ALA A 35 -7.43 2.59 -5.04
C ALA A 35 -7.35 1.32 -5.90
N LEU A 36 -7.83 0.21 -5.34
CA LEU A 36 -7.99 -1.04 -6.06
C LEU A 36 -9.37 -1.09 -6.69
N GLU A 37 -9.38 -1.50 -7.95
CA GLU A 37 -10.61 -1.84 -8.67
C GLU A 37 -11.04 -3.27 -8.40
N GLN A 38 -10.09 -4.17 -8.14
CA GLN A 38 -10.33 -5.58 -7.87
C GLN A 38 -9.45 -6.03 -6.69
N LEU A 39 -10.02 -6.86 -5.81
CA LEU A 39 -9.29 -7.42 -4.66
C LEU A 39 -8.36 -8.57 -5.08
N ASP A 40 -8.63 -9.17 -6.24
CA ASP A 40 -7.85 -10.26 -6.84
C ASP A 40 -6.52 -9.79 -7.46
N THR A 41 -6.29 -8.48 -7.52
CA THR A 41 -5.08 -7.89 -8.10
C THR A 41 -3.82 -8.16 -7.26
N LEU A 42 -3.98 -8.44 -5.97
CA LEU A 42 -2.91 -8.78 -5.04
C LEU A 42 -3.24 -10.07 -4.29
N PRO A 43 -2.24 -10.88 -3.92
CA PRO A 43 -2.44 -11.99 -3.01
C PRO A 43 -3.01 -11.50 -1.67
N ASP A 44 -3.93 -12.26 -1.07
CA ASP A 44 -4.63 -11.88 0.17
C ASP A 44 -3.65 -11.56 1.32
N GLY A 45 -2.55 -12.31 1.38
CA GLY A 45 -1.49 -12.10 2.38
C GLY A 45 -0.82 -10.74 2.26
N GLU A 46 -0.40 -10.37 1.04
CA GLU A 46 0.21 -9.05 0.80
C GLU A 46 -0.81 -7.93 1.00
N LEU A 47 -2.06 -8.14 0.57
CA LEU A 47 -3.12 -7.17 0.74
C LEU A 47 -3.39 -6.89 2.23
N MET A 48 -3.47 -7.92 3.08
CA MET A 48 -3.62 -7.75 4.52
C MET A 48 -2.45 -6.99 5.15
N GLU A 49 -1.21 -7.31 4.77
CA GLU A 49 -0.03 -6.60 5.27
C GLU A 49 -0.04 -5.12 4.86
N LEU A 50 -0.43 -4.81 3.62
CA LEU A 50 -0.55 -3.43 3.13
C LEU A 50 -1.64 -2.65 3.88
N ILE A 51 -2.80 -3.26 4.11
CA ILE A 51 -3.90 -2.64 4.88
C ILE A 51 -3.48 -2.40 6.33
N LYS A 52 -2.82 -3.39 6.96
CA LYS A 52 -2.32 -3.25 8.34
C LYS A 52 -1.31 -2.11 8.45
N ASN A 53 -0.33 -2.06 7.56
CA ASN A 53 0.65 -0.96 7.51
C ASN A 53 -0.03 0.41 7.28
N SER A 54 -0.99 0.48 6.36
CA SER A 54 -1.80 1.69 6.14
C SER A 54 -2.47 2.16 7.42
N TYR A 55 -3.12 1.24 8.14
CA TYR A 55 -3.78 1.52 9.40
C TYR A 55 -2.78 2.00 10.46
N GLU A 56 -1.65 1.31 10.65
CA GLU A 56 -0.61 1.72 11.60
C GLU A 56 -0.07 3.12 11.30
N MET A 57 0.14 3.48 10.02
CA MET A 57 0.57 4.82 9.62
C MET A 57 -0.47 5.91 9.91
N VAL A 58 -1.75 5.63 9.66
CA VAL A 58 -2.85 6.58 9.92
C VAL A 58 -3.11 6.71 11.42
N ALA A 59 -3.08 5.59 12.14
CA ALA A 59 -3.17 5.54 13.59
C ALA A 59 -2.01 6.29 14.24
N ALA A 60 -0.76 6.10 13.77
CA ALA A 60 0.39 6.84 14.25
C ALA A 60 0.29 8.35 13.96
N LYS A 61 -0.21 8.74 12.78
CA LYS A 61 -0.41 10.16 12.43
C LYS A 61 -1.46 10.82 13.33
N THR A 62 -2.54 10.11 13.63
CA THR A 62 -3.60 10.59 14.53
C THR A 62 -3.14 10.56 15.99
N ALA A 63 -2.38 9.53 16.38
CA ALA A 63 -1.79 9.40 17.70
C ALA A 63 -0.66 10.41 17.94
N LYS A 64 -0.07 11.02 16.92
CA LYS A 64 0.90 12.12 17.09
C LYS A 64 0.27 13.37 17.71
N ALA A 65 -1.05 13.53 17.64
CA ALA A 65 -1.79 14.53 18.42
C ALA A 65 -1.94 14.16 19.91
N LYS A 66 -1.58 12.92 20.32
CA LYS A 66 -1.65 12.42 21.70
C LYS A 66 -0.38 11.76 22.26
N ARG A 67 0.63 11.42 21.44
CA ARG A 67 1.86 10.72 21.86
C ARG A 67 3.04 11.14 20.98
N SER A 68 3.89 11.95 21.58
CA SER A 68 5.22 12.38 21.12
C SER A 68 6.28 11.27 21.15
N SER A 69 5.91 9.99 21.17
CA SER A 69 6.85 8.90 21.41
C SER A 69 6.37 7.58 20.82
N GLN A 70 6.64 7.35 19.53
CA GLN A 70 7.05 6.00 19.14
C GLN A 70 7.99 6.06 17.94
N VAL A 71 9.24 5.79 18.26
CA VAL A 71 10.33 5.51 17.34
C VAL A 71 10.02 4.24 16.54
N SER A 72 10.58 4.20 15.33
CA SER A 72 10.91 3.00 14.52
C SER A 72 9.79 2.13 13.95
N SER A 73 9.61 2.26 12.62
CA SER A 73 9.59 1.11 11.71
C SER A 73 10.18 1.48 10.34
N ARG A 74 11.44 1.96 10.34
CA ARG A 74 12.31 1.72 9.18
C ARG A 74 12.70 0.24 9.22
N LYS A 75 11.91 -0.65 8.62
CA LYS A 75 12.33 -1.96 8.04
C LYS A 75 11.13 -2.87 7.75
N SER A 76 11.38 -3.79 6.81
CA SER A 76 10.54 -4.88 6.28
C SER A 76 9.42 -4.37 5.37
N SER A 77 9.49 -4.51 4.05
CA SER A 77 9.59 -5.80 3.34
C SER A 77 10.34 -5.65 2.02
N GLN A 78 11.66 -5.63 2.08
CA GLN A 78 12.50 -6.04 0.96
C GLN A 78 12.66 -7.57 1.05
N ARG A 79 11.55 -8.30 0.90
CA ARG A 79 11.53 -9.75 0.70
C ARG A 79 10.94 -10.02 -0.67
N LYS A 80 11.83 -9.95 -1.66
CA LYS A 80 11.94 -10.87 -2.78
C LYS A 80 10.71 -11.77 -3.03
N THR A 81 9.86 -11.35 -3.97
CA THR A 81 9.11 -12.22 -4.89
C THR A 81 9.06 -11.44 -6.22
N GLU A 82 10.06 -11.56 -7.09
CA GLU A 82 10.02 -12.60 -8.14
C GLU A 82 8.61 -12.87 -8.68
N PHE A 83 7.83 -11.84 -8.99
CA PHE A 83 6.62 -12.01 -9.78
C PHE A 83 6.98 -12.00 -11.27
N SER A 84 7.46 -13.16 -11.71
CA SER A 84 7.25 -13.73 -13.04
C SER A 84 7.26 -12.74 -14.21
N ARG A 85 8.47 -12.37 -14.65
CA ARG A 85 8.73 -12.29 -16.10
C ARG A 85 8.68 -13.71 -16.67
N ARG A 86 7.48 -14.30 -16.73
CA ARG A 86 7.28 -15.53 -17.50
C ARG A 86 7.06 -15.14 -18.96
N ARG A 87 8.16 -15.30 -19.70
CA ARG A 87 8.25 -15.39 -21.16
C ARG A 87 7.23 -16.37 -21.77
N LYS A 88 7.01 -16.16 -23.08
CA LYS A 88 6.44 -16.99 -24.15
C LYS A 88 4.93 -16.72 -24.37
N HIS A 89 4.49 -16.24 -25.52
CA HIS A 89 4.89 -16.58 -26.90
C HIS A 89 5.02 -15.36 -27.81
#